data_AF-A0A643CEE4-F1
#
_entry.id   AF-A0A643CEE4-F1
#
_cell.length_a   1.000
_cell.length_b   1.000
_cell.length_c   1.000
_cell.angle_alpha   90.00
_cell.angle_beta   90.00
_cell.angle_gamma   90.00
#
_symmetry.space_group_name_H-M   'P 1'
#
loop_
_entity.id
_entity.type
_entity.pdbx_description
1 polymer ?
#
loop_
_entity_poly.entity_id
_entity_poly.type
_entity_poly.pdbx_seq_one_letter_code
_entity_poly.pdbx_strand_id
1 'polypeptide(L)'
;MWHEARKHERKLRGMMVDYKKRAERRREYYEKIKKDPAQFLQVHGRACKVHLDSAVALAAESPVNMMPWQGDTNNMIDRFDVRAHLDHIPDYTPPLLTTISPEQESDERKCNYERYRGLVQNDFAGISEEQCLYQIYIDELYGGLQRPSEDEKKK
;
A
#
# COMPACT_ATOMS: atom_id res chain seq x y z
N MET A 1 38.48 3.76 58.46
CA MET A 1 37.22 4.44 58.83
C MET A 1 37.12 5.85 58.22
N TRP A 2 37.71 6.93 58.78
CA TRP A 2 37.50 8.31 58.24
C TRP A 2 38.18 8.57 56.88
N HIS A 3 39.41 8.08 56.68
CA HIS A 3 40.13 8.25 55.42
C HIS A 3 39.43 7.56 54.22
N GLU A 4 38.79 6.41 54.45
CA GLU A 4 38.04 5.68 53.43
C GLU A 4 36.74 6.41 53.06
N ALA A 5 36.01 6.91 54.06
CA ALA A 5 34.81 7.74 53.83
C ALA A 5 35.15 8.97 52.97
N ARG A 6 36.26 9.65 53.27
CA ARG A 6 36.73 10.82 52.51
C ARG A 6 37.17 10.47 51.08
N LYS A 7 37.72 9.26 50.86
CA LYS A 7 38.05 8.73 49.53
C LYS A 7 36.78 8.45 48.71
N HIS A 8 35.75 7.88 49.32
CA HIS A 8 34.45 7.65 48.70
C HIS A 8 33.75 8.97 48.33
N GLU A 9 33.77 9.96 49.23
CA GLU A 9 33.19 11.28 48.97
C GLU A 9 33.85 11.97 47.76
N ARG A 10 35.19 11.93 47.66
CA ARG A 10 35.91 12.49 46.52
C ARG A 10 35.53 11.80 45.19
N LYS A 11 35.34 10.48 45.21
CA LYS A 11 34.90 9.71 44.03
C LYS A 11 33.48 10.09 43.61
N LEU A 12 32.56 10.22 44.56
CA LEU A 12 31.17 10.63 44.31
C LEU A 12 31.08 12.04 43.72
N ARG A 13 31.84 13.00 44.27
CA ARG A 13 31.91 14.37 43.75
C ARG A 13 32.46 14.41 42.32
N GLY A 14 33.49 13.62 42.02
CA GLY A 14 34.02 13.49 40.66
C GLY A 14 32.97 12.98 39.66
N MET A 15 32.29 11.88 40.01
CA MET A 15 31.22 11.32 39.17
C MET A 15 30.09 12.32 38.92
N MET A 16 29.68 13.08 39.95
CA MET A 16 28.63 14.09 39.82
C MET A 16 28.99 15.21 38.84
N VAL A 17 30.23 15.70 38.88
CA VAL A 17 30.73 16.72 37.95
C VAL A 17 30.76 16.18 36.52
N ASP A 18 31.20 14.93 36.35
CA ASP A 18 31.23 14.28 35.04
C ASP A 18 29.84 14.05 34.46
N TYR A 19 28.87 13.65 35.30
CA TYR A 19 27.47 13.53 34.89
C TYR A 19 26.90 14.88 34.45
N LYS A 20 27.17 15.96 35.19
CA LYS A 20 26.74 17.31 34.84
C LYS A 20 27.34 17.75 33.49
N LYS A 21 28.66 17.62 33.32
CA LYS A 21 29.33 17.96 32.04
C LYS A 21 28.87 17.10 30.88
N ARG A 22 28.53 15.82 31.11
CA ARG A 22 27.97 14.93 30.09
C ARG A 22 26.55 15.35 29.70
N ALA A 23 25.73 15.73 30.67
CA ALA A 23 24.39 16.24 30.42
C ALA A 23 24.41 17.57 29.64
N GLU A 24 25.29 18.49 30.00
CA GLU A 24 25.48 19.77 29.28
C GLU A 24 25.92 19.54 27.83
N ARG A 25 26.93 18.68 27.59
CA ARG A 25 27.34 18.32 26.21
C ARG A 25 26.21 17.69 25.39
N ARG A 26 25.40 16.81 25.98
CA ARG A 26 24.23 16.23 25.29
C ARG A 26 23.21 17.32 24.96
N ARG A 27 22.92 18.21 25.91
CA ARG A 27 21.99 19.33 25.70
C ARG A 27 22.48 20.24 24.57
N GLU A 28 23.75 20.63 24.58
CA GLU A 28 24.36 21.45 23.53
C GLU A 28 24.34 20.77 22.16
N TYR A 29 24.61 19.46 22.11
CA TYR A 29 24.52 18.67 20.88
C TYR A 29 23.10 18.70 20.33
N TYR A 30 22.10 18.38 21.16
CA TYR A 30 20.70 18.37 20.74
C TYR A 30 20.21 19.76 20.33
N GLU A 31 20.53 20.82 21.07
CA GLU A 31 20.14 22.19 20.71
C GLU A 31 20.77 22.66 19.39
N LYS A 32 22.00 22.22 19.04
CA LYS A 32 22.61 22.53 17.73
C LYS A 32 21.94 21.81 16.55
N ILE A 33 21.38 20.63 16.77
CA ILE A 33 20.72 19.83 15.71
C ILE A 33 19.19 19.97 15.72
N LYS A 34 18.62 20.59 16.76
CA LYS A 34 17.19 20.90 16.90
C LYS A 34 16.83 22.04 15.95
N LYS A 35 16.79 21.72 14.67
CA LYS A 35 16.15 22.53 13.65
C LYS A 35 14.64 22.27 13.69
N ASP A 36 13.87 23.17 13.08
CA ASP A 36 12.41 23.05 12.98
C ASP A 36 12.03 21.67 12.39
N PRO A 37 11.21 20.85 13.10
CA PRO A 37 10.74 19.56 12.59
C PRO A 37 10.07 19.65 11.22
N ALA A 38 9.45 20.80 10.90
CA ALA A 38 8.80 21.04 9.62
C ALA A 38 9.81 21.33 8.47
N GLN A 39 11.07 21.68 8.77
CA GLN A 39 12.07 22.03 7.76
C GLN A 39 12.78 20.82 7.12
N PHE A 40 12.56 19.60 7.62
CA PHE A 40 13.21 18.38 7.10
C PHE A 40 12.26 17.27 6.66
N LEU A 41 10.98 17.32 7.02
CA LEU A 41 10.03 16.30 6.59
C LEU A 41 9.47 16.66 5.22
N GLN A 42 10.20 16.27 4.17
CA GLN A 42 9.65 16.23 2.82
C GLN A 42 9.09 14.84 2.57
N VAL A 43 7.77 14.75 2.43
CA VAL A 43 7.09 13.52 2.01
C VAL A 43 6.94 13.58 0.49
N HIS A 44 7.66 12.70 -0.21
CA HIS A 44 7.53 12.53 -1.65
C HIS A 44 6.79 11.24 -1.92
N GLY A 45 5.69 11.30 -2.70
CA GLY A 45 4.94 10.13 -3.13
C GLY A 45 5.30 9.76 -4.55
N ARG A 46 5.70 8.51 -4.78
CA ARG A 46 5.78 7.91 -6.12
C ARG A 46 4.85 6.70 -6.15
N ALA A 47 4.06 6.57 -7.20
CA ALA A 47 3.32 5.34 -7.45
C ALA A 47 4.32 4.18 -7.55
N CYS A 48 4.24 3.22 -6.63
CA CYS A 48 5.03 2.00 -6.66
C CYS A 48 4.12 0.79 -6.38
N LYS A 49 4.51 -0.35 -6.93
CA LYS A 49 3.85 -1.62 -6.64
C LYS A 49 4.48 -2.18 -5.36
N VAL A 50 3.69 -2.29 -4.30
CA VAL A 50 4.16 -2.82 -3.02
C VAL A 50 4.18 -4.34 -3.08
N HIS A 51 5.34 -4.93 -2.87
CA HIS A 51 5.52 -6.37 -2.74
C HIS A 51 5.87 -6.68 -1.28
N LEU A 52 5.09 -7.54 -0.62
CA LEU A 52 5.34 -7.94 0.77
C LEU A 52 6.56 -8.85 0.89
N ASP A 53 6.83 -9.66 -0.14
CA ASP A 53 7.99 -10.53 -0.23
C ASP A 53 9.11 -9.85 -1.03
N SER A 54 10.29 -9.75 -0.41
CA SER A 54 11.49 -9.18 -1.05
C SER A 54 11.95 -9.97 -2.27
N ALA A 55 11.76 -11.29 -2.30
CA ALA A 55 12.14 -12.10 -3.46
C ALA A 55 11.23 -11.80 -4.66
N VAL A 56 9.93 -11.61 -4.40
CA VAL A 56 8.96 -11.22 -5.42
C VAL A 56 9.26 -9.81 -5.93
N ALA A 57 9.60 -8.88 -5.05
CA ALA A 57 9.99 -7.51 -5.44
C ALA A 57 11.19 -7.51 -6.39
N LEU A 58 12.26 -8.23 -6.02
CA LEU A 58 13.47 -8.35 -6.82
C LEU A 58 13.21 -9.04 -8.17
N ALA A 59 12.35 -10.04 -8.20
CA ALA A 59 11.96 -10.70 -9.44
C ALA A 59 11.15 -9.75 -10.35
N ALA A 60 10.18 -9.03 -9.79
CA ALA A 60 9.33 -8.11 -10.53
C ALA A 60 10.09 -6.90 -11.09
N GLU A 61 11.07 -6.37 -10.35
CA GLU A 61 11.86 -5.20 -10.76
C GLU A 61 13.17 -5.57 -11.48
N SER A 62 13.42 -6.86 -11.70
CA SER A 62 14.62 -7.33 -12.39
C SER A 62 14.70 -6.73 -13.81
N PRO A 63 15.84 -6.16 -14.23
CA PRO A 63 16.03 -5.69 -15.61
C PRO A 63 15.86 -6.79 -16.67
N VAL A 64 15.94 -8.06 -16.27
CA VAL A 64 15.67 -9.22 -17.14
C VAL A 64 14.17 -9.39 -17.41
N ASN A 65 13.33 -8.97 -16.46
CA ASN A 65 11.88 -9.10 -16.55
C ASN A 65 11.18 -7.81 -17.00
N MET A 66 11.86 -6.67 -16.93
CA MET A 66 11.32 -5.39 -17.36
C MET A 66 11.78 -5.02 -18.78
N MET A 67 10.87 -4.51 -19.61
CA MET A 67 11.17 -4.02 -20.95
C MET A 67 10.53 -2.64 -21.21
N PRO A 68 11.14 -1.80 -22.07
CA PRO A 68 10.55 -0.51 -22.45
C PRO A 68 9.22 -0.69 -23.16
N TRP A 69 8.20 0.04 -22.72
CA TRP A 69 6.89 0.04 -23.36
C TRP A 69 6.89 0.93 -24.59
N GLN A 70 6.58 0.38 -25.77
CA GLN A 70 6.60 1.13 -27.05
C GLN A 70 7.94 1.85 -27.31
N GLY A 71 9.05 1.32 -26.76
CA GLY A 71 10.38 1.92 -26.86
C GLY A 71 10.68 3.05 -25.86
N ASP A 72 9.73 3.47 -25.02
CA ASP A 72 9.95 4.48 -23.97
C ASP A 72 10.61 3.86 -22.74
N THR A 73 11.85 4.26 -22.46
CA THR A 73 12.63 3.76 -21.32
C THR A 73 12.17 4.31 -19.96
N ASN A 74 11.35 5.36 -19.94
CA ASN A 74 10.75 5.87 -18.70
C ASN A 74 9.48 5.10 -18.32
N ASN A 75 8.92 4.32 -19.24
CA ASN A 75 7.72 3.54 -19.05
C ASN A 75 8.04 2.05 -19.23
N MET A 76 8.40 1.38 -18.14
CA MET A 76 8.79 -0.02 -18.17
C MET A 76 7.59 -0.91 -17.85
N ILE A 77 7.43 -2.00 -18.59
CA ILE A 77 6.42 -3.04 -18.35
C ILE A 77 7.09 -4.39 -18.13
N ASP A 78 6.36 -5.32 -17.50
CA ASP A 78 6.78 -6.71 -17.42
C ASP A 78 6.81 -7.31 -18.84
N ARG A 79 7.85 -8.08 -19.17
CA ARG A 79 7.99 -8.78 -20.44
C ARG A 79 6.89 -9.83 -20.69
N PHE A 80 6.23 -10.29 -19.64
CA PHE A 80 5.08 -11.17 -19.68
C PHE A 80 3.74 -10.41 -19.60
N ASP A 81 3.75 -9.09 -19.52
CA ASP A 81 2.55 -8.28 -19.65
C ASP A 81 1.91 -8.57 -21.02
N VAL A 82 0.60 -8.86 -21.04
CA VAL A 82 -0.12 -9.24 -22.25
C VAL A 82 -0.01 -8.15 -23.33
N ARG A 83 0.11 -6.89 -22.90
CA ARG A 83 0.27 -5.76 -23.83
C ARG A 83 1.55 -5.88 -24.67
N ALA A 84 2.61 -6.50 -24.15
CA ALA A 84 3.86 -6.75 -24.88
C ALA A 84 3.70 -7.72 -26.08
N HIS A 85 2.59 -8.48 -26.11
CA HIS A 85 2.29 -9.45 -27.15
C HIS A 85 1.32 -8.92 -28.22
N LEU A 86 0.92 -7.64 -28.13
CA LEU A 86 0.08 -7.01 -29.13
C LEU A 86 0.93 -6.44 -30.27
N ASP A 87 0.75 -6.95 -31.49
CA ASP A 87 1.42 -6.43 -32.70
C ASP A 87 0.99 -4.99 -33.03
N HIS A 88 -0.27 -4.66 -32.72
CA HIS A 88 -0.85 -3.35 -32.93
C HIS A 88 -1.70 -2.96 -31.73
N ILE A 89 -1.50 -1.74 -31.25
CA ILE A 89 -2.31 -1.14 -30.19
C ILE A 89 -3.12 -0.04 -30.85
N PRO A 90 -4.45 -0.20 -30.93
CA PRO A 90 -5.29 0.81 -31.53
C PRO A 90 -5.24 2.09 -30.70
N ASP A 91 -5.21 3.23 -31.37
CA ASP A 91 -5.33 4.53 -30.72
C ASP A 91 -6.66 4.58 -29.97
N TYR A 92 -6.61 5.06 -28.72
CA TYR A 92 -7.81 5.26 -27.94
C TYR A 92 -8.69 6.33 -28.60
N THR A 93 -9.85 5.92 -29.08
CA THR A 93 -10.88 6.82 -29.58
C THR A 93 -11.94 6.98 -28.49
N PRO A 94 -12.15 8.21 -27.97
CA PRO A 94 -13.16 8.46 -26.96
C PRO A 94 -14.55 7.99 -27.42
N PRO A 95 -15.36 7.37 -26.55
CA PRO A 95 -16.66 6.78 -26.92
C PRO A 95 -17.63 7.73 -27.63
N LEU A 96 -17.47 9.04 -27.44
CA LEU A 96 -18.30 10.07 -28.08
C LEU A 96 -18.08 10.17 -29.60
N LEU A 97 -16.97 9.64 -30.13
CA LEU A 97 -16.58 9.75 -31.53
C LEU A 97 -16.71 8.42 -32.30
N THR A 98 -17.03 7.32 -31.61
CA THR A 98 -17.10 5.98 -32.19
C THR A 98 -18.53 5.48 -32.21
N THR A 99 -19.07 5.22 -33.40
CA THR A 99 -20.30 4.46 -33.56
C THR A 99 -20.04 3.02 -33.11
N ILE A 100 -20.56 2.66 -31.94
CA ILE A 100 -20.44 1.32 -31.35
C ILE A 100 -21.13 0.33 -32.29
N SER A 101 -20.48 -0.79 -32.61
CA SER A 101 -21.12 -1.83 -33.44
C SER A 101 -22.29 -2.48 -32.68
N PRO A 102 -23.30 -3.05 -33.36
CA PRO A 102 -24.38 -3.76 -32.68
C PRO A 102 -23.88 -4.90 -31.78
N GLU A 103 -22.77 -5.53 -32.14
CA GLU A 103 -22.12 -6.58 -31.34
C GLU A 103 -21.49 -6.00 -30.07
N GLN A 104 -20.75 -4.88 -30.20
CA GLN A 104 -20.17 -4.18 -29.06
C GLN A 104 -21.24 -3.64 -28.12
N GLU A 105 -22.37 -3.15 -28.64
CA GLU A 105 -23.51 -2.71 -27.83
C GLU A 105 -24.14 -3.88 -27.06
N SER A 106 -24.25 -5.05 -27.70
CA SER A 106 -24.72 -6.28 -27.07
C SER A 106 -23.80 -6.73 -25.93
N ASP A 107 -22.50 -6.68 -26.14
CA ASP A 107 -21.51 -7.05 -25.12
C ASP A 107 -21.48 -6.04 -23.97
N GLU A 108 -21.51 -4.74 -24.27
CA GLU A 108 -21.62 -3.68 -23.26
C GLU A 108 -22.89 -3.82 -22.43
N ARG A 109 -24.00 -4.27 -23.04
CA ARG A 109 -25.25 -4.57 -22.32
C ARG A 109 -25.09 -5.73 -21.34
N LYS A 110 -24.38 -6.80 -21.72
CA LYS A 110 -24.07 -7.92 -20.81
C LYS A 110 -23.15 -7.47 -19.67
N CYS A 111 -22.13 -6.67 -19.99
CA CYS A 111 -21.23 -6.11 -18.99
C CYS A 111 -21.97 -5.19 -18.01
N ASN A 112 -22.87 -4.34 -18.49
CA ASN A 112 -23.71 -3.50 -17.63
C ASN A 112 -24.65 -4.33 -16.75
N TYR A 113 -25.22 -5.42 -17.28
CA TYR A 113 -26.01 -6.34 -16.46
C TYR A 113 -25.18 -6.88 -15.28
N GLU A 114 -23.99 -7.44 -15.53
CA GLU A 114 -23.15 -7.95 -14.44
C GLU A 114 -22.68 -6.84 -13.48
N ARG A 115 -22.41 -5.63 -14.00
CA ARG A 115 -22.03 -4.45 -13.20
C ARG A 115 -23.11 -4.07 -12.19
N TYR A 116 -24.38 -4.12 -12.58
CA TYR A 116 -25.50 -3.70 -11.75
C TYR A 116 -26.27 -4.85 -11.10
N ARG A 117 -25.95 -6.11 -11.45
CA ARG A 117 -26.65 -7.30 -10.98
C ARG A 117 -26.80 -7.35 -9.46
N GLY A 118 -25.70 -7.13 -8.74
CA GLY A 118 -25.72 -7.15 -7.28
C GLY A 118 -26.62 -6.08 -6.67
N LEU A 119 -26.62 -4.87 -7.24
CA LEU A 119 -27.49 -3.78 -6.77
C LEU A 119 -28.97 -4.11 -6.98
N VAL A 120 -29.33 -4.65 -8.14
CA VAL A 120 -30.72 -5.06 -8.42
C VAL A 120 -31.16 -6.20 -7.50
N GLN A 121 -30.28 -7.17 -7.25
CA GLN A 121 -30.57 -8.28 -6.32
C GLN A 121 -30.74 -7.79 -4.88
N ASN A 122 -29.89 -6.86 -4.43
CA ASN A 122 -29.97 -6.27 -3.11
C ASN A 122 -31.26 -5.47 -2.93
N ASP A 123 -31.61 -4.64 -3.93
CA ASP A 123 -32.86 -3.86 -3.93
C ASP A 123 -34.09 -4.77 -3.87
N PHE A 124 -34.12 -5.83 -4.69
CA PHE A 124 -35.17 -6.84 -4.64
C PHE A 124 -35.25 -7.56 -3.28
N ALA A 125 -34.10 -7.85 -2.66
CA ALA A 125 -34.02 -8.49 -1.35
C ALA A 125 -34.25 -7.52 -0.17
N GLY A 126 -34.44 -6.22 -0.43
CA GLY A 126 -34.57 -5.18 0.61
C GLY A 126 -33.31 -4.99 1.44
N ILE A 127 -32.13 -5.34 0.91
CA ILE A 127 -30.84 -5.16 1.56
C ILE A 127 -30.40 -3.71 1.33
N SER A 128 -30.28 -2.96 2.42
CA SER A 128 -29.77 -1.59 2.35
C SER A 128 -28.29 -1.55 2.00
N GLU A 129 -27.84 -0.44 1.42
CA GLU A 129 -26.43 -0.22 1.09
C GLU A 129 -25.52 -0.38 2.31
N GLU A 130 -25.94 0.14 3.48
CA GLU A 130 -25.21 0.01 4.74
C GLU A 130 -24.96 -1.46 5.13
N GLN A 131 -25.98 -2.32 5.00
CA GLN A 131 -25.85 -3.75 5.27
C GLN A 131 -24.89 -4.43 4.29
N CYS A 132 -24.94 -4.06 3.01
CA CYS A 132 -24.06 -4.62 1.99
C CYS A 132 -22.60 -4.22 2.23
N LEU A 133 -22.34 -2.94 2.51
CA LEU A 133 -21.00 -2.43 2.81
C LEU A 133 -20.43 -3.02 4.09
N TYR A 134 -21.26 -3.18 5.13
CA TYR A 134 -20.84 -3.85 6.36
C TYR A 134 -20.42 -5.30 6.11
N GLN A 135 -21.15 -6.04 5.27
CA GLN A 135 -20.77 -7.40 4.90
C GLN A 135 -19.43 -7.44 4.15
N ILE A 136 -19.21 -6.53 3.19
CA ILE A 136 -17.93 -6.42 2.47
C ILE A 136 -16.78 -6.17 3.45
N TYR A 137 -16.95 -5.23 4.38
CA TYR A 137 -15.95 -4.94 5.42
C TYR A 137 -15.58 -6.18 6.25
N ILE A 138 -16.57 -6.96 6.67
CA ILE A 138 -16.34 -8.21 7.40
C ILE A 138 -15.62 -9.24 6.53
N ASP A 139 -16.03 -9.41 5.27
CA ASP A 139 -15.42 -10.37 4.34
C ASP A 139 -13.95 -10.01 4.01
N GLU A 140 -13.61 -8.72 3.91
CA GLU A 140 -12.23 -8.25 3.70
C GLU A 140 -11.33 -8.48 4.91
N LEU A 141 -11.86 -8.31 6.13
CA LEU A 141 -11.09 -8.47 7.36
C LEU A 141 -10.86 -9.94 7.74
N TYR A 142 -11.87 -10.78 7.54
CA TYR A 142 -11.86 -12.15 8.06
C TYR A 142 -11.79 -13.21 6.96
N GLY A 143 -11.79 -12.80 5.68
CA GLY A 143 -11.99 -13.68 4.54
C GLY A 143 -13.46 -14.07 4.43
N GLY A 144 -14.03 -13.99 3.23
CA GLY A 144 -15.44 -14.31 3.01
C GLY A 144 -15.82 -15.64 3.67
N LEU A 145 -16.72 -15.58 4.65
CA LEU A 145 -17.25 -16.78 5.30
C LEU A 145 -17.81 -17.67 4.20
N GLN A 146 -17.23 -18.87 4.02
CA GLN A 146 -17.90 -19.90 3.24
C GLN A 146 -19.27 -20.10 3.90
N ARG A 147 -20.33 -19.65 3.23
CA ARG A 147 -21.69 -19.98 3.67
C ARG A 147 -21.73 -21.50 3.70
N PRO A 148 -21.98 -22.15 4.85
CA PRO A 148 -22.06 -23.59 4.89
C PRO A 148 -23.13 -23.99 3.87
N SER A 149 -22.75 -24.88 2.95
CA SER A 149 -23.72 -25.46 2.03
C SER A 149 -24.84 -26.07 2.86
N GLU A 150 -26.09 -25.69 2.59
CA GLU A 150 -27.28 -26.27 3.22
C GLU A 150 -27.38 -27.80 2.99
N ASP A 151 -26.51 -28.38 2.14
CA ASP A 151 -26.42 -29.82 1.89
C ASP A 151 -25.80 -30.63 3.05
N GLU A 152 -25.10 -30.01 4.02
CA GLU A 152 -24.50 -30.75 5.14
C GLU A 152 -25.47 -31.07 6.29
N LYS A 153 -26.71 -30.57 6.27
CA LYS A 153 -27.72 -30.88 7.29
C LYS A 153 -28.50 -32.17 7.05
N LYS A 154 -28.17 -32.93 5.99
CA LYS A 154 -28.81 -34.22 5.67
C LYS A 154 -27.82 -35.39 5.62
N LYS A 155 -26.98 -35.54 6.63
CA LYS A 155 -26.21 -36.76 6.83
C LYS A 155 -26.24 -37.23 8.27
#